data_AF-A0A1R0YV68-F1
#
_entry.id   AF-A0A1R0YV68-F1
#
_cell.length_a   1.000
_cell.length_b   1.000
_cell.length_c   1.000
_cell.angle_alpha   90.00
_cell.angle_beta   90.00
_cell.angle_gamma   90.00
#
_symmetry.space_group_name_H-M   'P 1'
#
loop_
_entity.id
_entity.type
_entity.pdbx_description
1 polymer ?
#
loop_
_entity_poly.entity_id
_entity_poly.type
_entity_poly.pdbx_seq_one_letter_code
_entity_poly.pdbx_strand_id
1 'polypeptide(L)'
;MSTNFRVGLQKVVDHSYDIEIGEGLFGTLIEDLKRGIVENVSKFAIITDSKVEALYGQALLEQLLQNDFQAELFSFPAGEKSKTRETKAQLEDRLLSRSYGRDCCILAIGGGAVTDMAGFLAGTFGRGVPSLNYATTLLAAADASIGGKTGVNTPVATNLIGVFHQPKKVYIDLATWRTLPVRELRSGLAETIKHACIADAEFFEFLEQNMERVVSSEGNLVLDREVCEQIAFHNCEIKYSVVEKDELESNLRQILNLGHTAGRALEALSGYELLHGEAIAIGLAVQVQLAEQLGYVSADQTQRVIALLKKAGLPTEIPATITNRMLIDKMYTDKKVRKGRIRFVFQAGIGAMKSFEGGAYSTPVEEQVLSELLNKIRS
;
A
#
# COMPACT_ATOMS: atom_id res chain seq x y z
N MET A 1 49.57 18.59 1.51
CA MET A 1 48.94 18.76 0.18
C MET A 1 47.85 17.71 0.07
N SER A 2 46.63 18.09 -0.30
CA SER A 2 45.51 17.15 -0.51
C SER A 2 45.33 16.96 -2.00
N THR A 3 45.38 15.71 -2.46
CA THR A 3 45.12 15.35 -3.86
C THR A 3 43.68 14.89 -3.97
N ASN A 4 42.90 15.53 -4.85
CA ASN A 4 41.51 15.17 -5.13
C ASN A 4 41.45 14.49 -6.51
N PHE A 5 40.78 13.36 -6.62
CA PHE A 5 40.41 12.74 -7.88
C PHE A 5 38.95 12.29 -7.83
N ARG A 6 38.22 12.48 -8.93
CA ARG A 6 36.80 12.18 -9.05
C ARG A 6 36.60 10.81 -9.70
N VAL A 7 35.84 9.93 -9.06
CA VAL A 7 35.41 8.65 -9.66
C VAL A 7 34.13 8.89 -10.47
N GLY A 8 34.14 8.60 -11.76
CA GLY A 8 32.99 8.74 -12.65
C GLY A 8 32.07 7.52 -12.58
N LEU A 9 31.02 7.58 -11.77
CA LEU A 9 29.99 6.53 -11.65
C LEU A 9 28.60 7.06 -12.06
N GLN A 10 28.54 7.81 -13.17
CA GLN A 10 27.26 8.29 -13.69
C GLN A 10 26.51 7.15 -14.36
N LYS A 11 25.27 6.90 -13.92
CA LYS A 11 24.40 5.85 -14.47
C LYS A 11 23.05 6.48 -14.82
N VAL A 12 22.53 6.15 -15.99
CA VAL A 12 21.11 6.36 -16.33
C VAL A 12 20.41 5.05 -15.97
N VAL A 13 19.37 5.12 -15.16
CA VAL A 13 18.60 3.93 -14.74
C VAL A 13 17.16 4.13 -15.15
N ASP A 14 16.63 3.17 -15.91
CA ASP A 14 15.21 3.05 -16.20
C ASP A 14 14.61 2.02 -15.25
N HIS A 15 13.63 2.46 -14.48
CA HIS A 15 12.90 1.65 -13.51
C HIS A 15 11.44 1.46 -13.90
N SER A 16 11.09 1.72 -15.16
CA SER A 16 9.74 1.47 -15.69
C SER A 16 9.39 -0.02 -15.69
N TYR A 17 8.11 -0.33 -15.48
CA TYR A 17 7.58 -1.69 -15.53
C TYR A 17 6.09 -1.67 -15.81
N ASP A 18 5.60 -2.78 -16.34
CA ASP A 18 4.19 -2.95 -16.67
C ASP A 18 3.37 -3.40 -15.45
N ILE A 19 2.07 -3.15 -15.51
CA ILE A 19 1.07 -3.72 -14.62
C ILE A 19 0.10 -4.52 -15.47
N GLU A 20 -0.10 -5.78 -15.11
CA GLU A 20 -1.12 -6.63 -15.71
C GLU A 20 -2.32 -6.74 -14.77
N ILE A 21 -3.52 -6.45 -15.27
CA ILE A 21 -4.77 -6.56 -14.50
C ILE A 21 -5.67 -7.56 -15.21
N GLY A 22 -6.16 -8.56 -14.48
CA GLY A 22 -7.05 -9.57 -15.05
C GLY A 22 -7.41 -10.68 -14.08
N GLU A 23 -7.90 -11.80 -14.60
CA GLU A 23 -8.25 -12.98 -13.80
C GLU A 23 -7.38 -14.18 -14.20
N GLY A 24 -6.82 -14.89 -13.22
CA GLY A 24 -6.06 -16.12 -13.46
C GLY A 24 -4.73 -15.86 -14.20
N LEU A 25 -3.90 -14.98 -13.66
CA LEU A 25 -2.71 -14.46 -14.36
C LEU A 25 -1.46 -15.36 -14.28
N PHE A 26 -1.54 -16.57 -13.72
CA PHE A 26 -0.40 -17.50 -13.70
C PHE A 26 0.11 -17.82 -15.11
N GLY A 27 -0.78 -18.07 -16.07
CA GLY A 27 -0.40 -18.33 -17.46
C GLY A 27 0.40 -17.16 -18.06
N THR A 28 -0.09 -15.94 -17.87
CA THR A 28 0.58 -14.71 -18.31
C THR A 28 1.95 -14.55 -17.67
N LEU A 29 2.07 -14.78 -16.36
CA LEU A 29 3.35 -14.74 -15.65
C LEU A 29 4.34 -15.75 -16.27
N ILE A 30 3.91 -16.99 -16.49
CA ILE A 30 4.76 -18.02 -17.10
C ILE A 30 5.21 -17.64 -18.51
N GLU A 31 4.32 -17.07 -19.33
CA GLU A 31 4.66 -16.58 -20.66
C GLU A 31 5.69 -15.44 -20.62
N ASP A 32 5.52 -14.48 -19.70
CA ASP A 32 6.45 -13.37 -19.53
C ASP A 32 7.84 -13.85 -19.08
N LEU A 33 7.90 -14.83 -18.17
CA LEU A 33 9.15 -15.45 -17.77
C LEU A 33 9.86 -16.14 -18.96
N LYS A 34 9.11 -16.86 -19.81
CA LYS A 34 9.65 -17.49 -21.03
C LYS A 34 10.15 -16.45 -22.04
N ARG A 35 9.53 -15.28 -22.08
CA ARG A 35 9.96 -14.14 -22.92
C ARG A 35 11.15 -13.37 -22.34
N GLY A 36 11.61 -13.74 -21.15
CA GLY A 36 12.80 -13.15 -20.54
C GLY A 36 12.55 -11.80 -19.85
N ILE A 37 11.36 -11.58 -19.27
CA ILE A 37 11.06 -10.36 -18.50
C ILE A 37 12.09 -10.08 -17.38
N VAL A 38 12.75 -11.13 -16.90
CA VAL A 38 13.92 -11.05 -16.02
C VAL A 38 15.10 -11.79 -16.64
N GLU A 39 16.16 -11.05 -16.98
CA GLU A 39 17.36 -11.60 -17.61
C GLU A 39 18.33 -12.20 -16.58
N ASN A 40 19.12 -13.19 -17.00
CA ASN A 40 20.20 -13.80 -16.21
C ASN A 40 19.74 -14.39 -14.86
N VAL A 41 18.49 -14.88 -14.80
CA VAL A 41 17.94 -15.56 -13.64
C VAL A 41 18.04 -17.07 -13.84
N SER A 42 18.67 -17.77 -12.90
CA SER A 42 18.76 -19.23 -12.85
C SER A 42 17.69 -19.86 -11.95
N LYS A 43 17.19 -19.11 -10.94
CA LYS A 43 16.26 -19.64 -9.93
C LYS A 43 15.28 -18.59 -9.40
N PHE A 44 14.04 -19.00 -9.18
CA PHE A 44 12.97 -18.18 -8.60
C PHE A 44 12.74 -18.53 -7.13
N ALA A 45 12.63 -17.54 -6.26
CA ALA A 45 12.20 -17.72 -4.88
C ALA A 45 10.79 -17.14 -4.73
N ILE A 46 9.80 -18.01 -4.53
CA ILE A 46 8.43 -17.59 -4.26
C ILE A 46 8.34 -17.20 -2.80
N ILE A 47 8.04 -15.94 -2.52
CA ILE A 47 7.86 -15.42 -1.17
C ILE A 47 6.37 -15.21 -0.93
N THR A 48 5.85 -15.81 0.13
CA THR A 48 4.42 -15.75 0.47
C THR A 48 4.21 -15.90 1.97
N ASP A 49 2.97 -15.79 2.43
CA ASP A 49 2.60 -16.09 3.80
C ASP A 49 1.88 -17.45 3.93
N SER A 50 1.75 -17.92 5.16
CA SER A 50 1.18 -19.25 5.46
C SER A 50 -0.27 -19.44 5.02
N LYS A 51 -1.05 -18.37 4.80
CA LYS A 51 -2.43 -18.46 4.28
C LYS A 51 -2.43 -18.51 2.76
N VAL A 52 -1.69 -17.59 2.12
CA VAL A 52 -1.60 -17.49 0.66
C VAL A 52 -0.83 -18.67 0.05
N GLU A 53 0.11 -19.26 0.79
CA GLU A 53 0.80 -20.49 0.38
C GLU A 53 -0.17 -21.59 -0.02
N ALA A 54 -1.14 -21.89 0.85
CA ALA A 54 -2.10 -22.96 0.65
C ALA A 54 -3.12 -22.65 -0.46
N LEU A 55 -3.45 -21.37 -0.66
CA LEU A 55 -4.43 -20.94 -1.66
C LEU A 55 -3.83 -20.85 -3.07
N TYR A 56 -2.61 -20.30 -3.18
CA TYR A 56 -2.04 -19.87 -4.46
C TYR A 56 -0.55 -20.16 -4.60
N GLY A 57 0.22 -20.13 -3.51
CA GLY A 57 1.67 -20.30 -3.55
C GLY A 57 2.11 -21.66 -4.10
N GLN A 58 1.50 -22.75 -3.62
CA GLN A 58 1.82 -24.10 -4.10
C GLN A 58 1.43 -24.29 -5.58
N ALA A 59 0.27 -23.78 -5.98
CA ALA A 59 -0.17 -23.85 -7.38
C ALA A 59 0.79 -23.08 -8.32
N LEU A 60 1.28 -21.90 -7.90
CA LEU A 60 2.29 -21.16 -8.67
C LEU A 60 3.62 -21.94 -8.75
N LEU A 61 4.06 -22.56 -7.66
CA LEU A 61 5.26 -23.40 -7.65
C LEU A 61 5.13 -24.56 -8.66
N GLU A 62 4.00 -25.27 -8.64
CA GLU A 62 3.74 -26.36 -9.58
C GLU A 62 3.77 -25.87 -11.04
N GLN A 63 3.15 -24.73 -11.34
CA GLN A 63 3.17 -24.14 -12.68
C GLN A 63 4.59 -23.79 -13.14
N LEU A 64 5.44 -23.24 -12.26
CA LEU A 64 6.83 -22.93 -12.58
C LEU A 64 7.63 -24.20 -12.89
N LEU A 65 7.51 -25.22 -12.04
CA LEU A 65 8.22 -26.50 -12.22
C LEU A 65 7.77 -27.25 -13.49
N GLN A 66 6.48 -27.23 -13.82
CA GLN A 66 5.93 -27.81 -15.04
C GLN A 66 6.41 -27.12 -16.32
N ASN A 67 6.90 -25.89 -16.21
CA ASN A 67 7.44 -25.10 -17.32
C ASN A 67 8.97 -25.00 -17.27
N ASP A 68 9.63 -25.98 -16.63
CA ASP A 68 11.09 -26.14 -16.54
C ASP A 68 11.84 -25.00 -15.82
N PHE A 69 11.14 -24.17 -15.04
CA PHE A 69 11.78 -23.18 -14.19
C PHE A 69 12.25 -23.81 -12.88
N GLN A 70 13.45 -23.44 -12.43
CA GLN A 70 13.89 -23.79 -11.07
C GLN A 70 13.25 -22.83 -10.06
N ALA A 71 12.43 -23.35 -9.16
CA ALA A 71 11.76 -22.54 -8.15
C ALA A 71 11.66 -23.27 -6.80
N GLU A 72 11.67 -22.51 -5.71
CA GLU A 72 11.32 -22.98 -4.37
C GLU A 72 10.41 -21.95 -3.69
N LEU A 73 9.59 -22.43 -2.75
CA LEU A 73 8.65 -21.62 -1.99
C LEU A 73 9.17 -21.36 -0.56
N PHE A 74 9.14 -20.09 -0.17
CA PHE A 74 9.55 -19.59 1.14
C PHE A 74 8.41 -18.83 1.80
N SER A 75 7.70 -19.54 2.68
CA SER A 75 6.58 -19.00 3.45
C SER A 75 7.00 -18.48 4.81
N PHE A 76 6.29 -17.47 5.32
CA PHE A 76 6.38 -16.97 6.70
C PHE A 76 4.98 -16.86 7.33
N PRO A 77 4.84 -16.74 8.67
CA PRO A 77 3.51 -16.70 9.29
C PRO A 77 2.68 -15.51 8.79
N ALA A 78 1.40 -15.72 8.49
CA ALA A 78 0.53 -14.66 7.98
C ALA A 78 0.25 -13.53 8.99
N GLY A 79 0.07 -12.32 8.45
CA GLY A 79 -0.33 -11.12 9.19
C GLY A 79 0.79 -10.10 9.41
N GLU A 80 0.38 -8.85 9.69
CA GLU A 80 1.30 -7.69 9.78
C GLU A 80 2.34 -7.83 10.91
N LYS A 81 2.05 -8.63 11.95
CA LYS A 81 2.97 -8.93 13.06
C LYS A 81 4.22 -9.69 12.61
N SER A 82 4.16 -10.37 11.47
CA SER A 82 5.30 -11.07 10.88
C SER A 82 6.14 -10.18 9.97
N LYS A 83 5.72 -8.93 9.73
CA LYS A 83 6.47 -8.00 8.89
C LYS A 83 7.59 -7.33 9.68
N THR A 84 8.58 -8.12 10.08
CA THR A 84 9.64 -7.72 11.02
C THR A 84 11.04 -7.95 10.44
N ARG A 85 12.06 -7.38 11.08
CA ARG A 85 13.46 -7.60 10.69
C ARG A 85 13.88 -9.06 10.89
N GLU A 86 13.34 -9.67 11.93
CA GLU A 86 13.61 -11.06 12.32
C GLU A 86 13.08 -12.03 11.25
N THR A 87 11.84 -11.84 10.80
CA THR A 87 11.27 -12.65 9.72
C THR A 87 12.04 -12.45 8.40
N LYS A 88 12.45 -11.21 8.09
CA LYS A 88 13.29 -10.94 6.93
C LYS A 88 14.62 -11.70 7.01
N ALA A 89 15.33 -11.63 8.14
CA ALA A 89 16.60 -12.31 8.33
C ALA A 89 16.45 -13.84 8.17
N GLN A 90 15.39 -14.43 8.71
CA GLN A 90 15.09 -15.85 8.53
C GLN A 90 14.86 -16.22 7.06
N LEU A 91 14.19 -15.37 6.28
CA LEU A 91 14.03 -15.58 4.84
C LEU A 91 15.38 -15.50 4.13
N GLU A 92 16.21 -14.50 4.44
CA GLU A 92 17.58 -14.35 3.88
C GLU A 92 18.42 -15.60 4.14
N ASP A 93 18.46 -16.09 5.38
CA ASP A 93 19.23 -17.27 5.77
C ASP A 93 18.73 -18.53 5.06
N ARG A 94 17.40 -18.68 4.90
CA ARG A 94 16.81 -19.79 4.15
C ARG A 94 17.20 -19.76 2.68
N LEU A 95 17.13 -18.60 2.02
CA LEU A 95 17.59 -18.45 0.63
C LEU A 95 19.06 -18.83 0.49
N LEU A 96 19.93 -18.32 1.38
CA LEU A 96 21.37 -18.65 1.38
C LEU A 96 21.63 -20.14 1.57
N SER A 97 20.91 -20.78 2.50
CA SER A 97 21.02 -22.24 2.75
C SER A 97 20.59 -23.10 1.56
N ARG A 98 19.80 -22.54 0.65
CA ARG A 98 19.34 -23.17 -0.61
C ARG A 98 20.16 -22.72 -1.82
N SER A 99 21.33 -22.13 -1.56
CA SER A 99 22.29 -21.67 -2.57
C SER A 99 21.73 -20.62 -3.54
N TYR A 100 20.78 -19.79 -3.10
CA TYR A 100 20.33 -18.64 -3.88
C TYR A 100 21.45 -17.59 -3.95
N GLY A 101 21.78 -17.16 -5.17
CA GLY A 101 22.82 -16.17 -5.48
C GLY A 101 22.25 -14.86 -5.99
N ARG A 102 23.05 -14.10 -6.76
CA ARG A 102 22.61 -12.85 -7.42
C ARG A 102 21.81 -13.08 -8.68
N ASP A 103 21.87 -14.28 -9.22
CA ASP A 103 21.16 -14.79 -10.37
C ASP A 103 19.78 -15.36 -10.00
N CYS A 104 19.17 -14.88 -8.91
CA CYS A 104 17.81 -15.25 -8.54
C CYS A 104 16.81 -14.12 -8.82
N CYS A 105 15.53 -14.47 -8.90
CA CYS A 105 14.42 -13.53 -8.89
C CYS A 105 13.47 -13.83 -7.73
N ILE A 106 13.06 -12.77 -7.02
CA ILE A 106 12.06 -12.86 -5.96
C ILE A 106 10.66 -12.73 -6.56
N LEU A 107 9.82 -13.75 -6.44
CA LEU A 107 8.41 -13.72 -6.83
C LEU A 107 7.55 -13.55 -5.58
N ALA A 108 7.03 -12.35 -5.34
CA ALA A 108 6.12 -12.10 -4.23
C ALA A 108 4.69 -12.50 -4.63
N ILE A 109 4.04 -13.40 -3.89
CA ILE A 109 2.61 -13.71 -4.09
C ILE A 109 1.85 -13.52 -2.79
N GLY A 110 1.01 -12.49 -2.72
CA GLY A 110 0.24 -12.18 -1.52
C GLY A 110 -0.30 -10.75 -1.46
N GLY A 111 -0.68 -10.35 -0.24
CA GLY A 111 -1.10 -8.99 0.07
C GLY A 111 0.07 -8.05 0.39
N GLY A 112 -0.24 -6.86 0.92
CA GLY A 112 0.75 -5.80 1.15
C GLY A 112 1.91 -6.19 2.06
N ALA A 113 1.65 -6.99 3.11
CA ALA A 113 2.71 -7.48 3.99
C ALA A 113 3.74 -8.37 3.26
N VAL A 114 3.27 -9.20 2.33
CA VAL A 114 4.12 -10.07 1.50
C VAL A 114 4.91 -9.24 0.49
N THR A 115 4.27 -8.31 -0.23
CA THR A 115 4.95 -7.50 -1.24
C THR A 115 5.99 -6.56 -0.63
N ASP A 116 5.70 -5.97 0.53
CA ASP A 116 6.65 -5.16 1.29
C ASP A 116 7.86 -5.99 1.77
N MET A 117 7.62 -7.17 2.36
CA MET A 117 8.66 -8.06 2.86
C MET A 117 9.55 -8.57 1.71
N ALA A 118 8.93 -9.09 0.65
CA ALA A 118 9.60 -9.64 -0.50
C ALA A 118 10.37 -8.58 -1.29
N GLY A 119 9.82 -7.38 -1.44
CA GLY A 119 10.50 -6.26 -2.08
C GLY A 119 11.69 -5.76 -1.27
N PHE A 120 11.60 -5.72 0.07
CA PHE A 120 12.74 -5.34 0.91
C PHE A 120 13.81 -6.44 0.91
N LEU A 121 13.40 -7.70 0.93
CA LEU A 121 14.29 -8.85 0.73
C LEU A 121 15.03 -8.73 -0.61
N ALA A 122 14.32 -8.52 -1.72
CA ALA A 122 14.90 -8.38 -3.06
C ALA A 122 15.87 -7.19 -3.15
N GLY A 123 15.51 -6.05 -2.55
CA GLY A 123 16.33 -4.85 -2.57
C GLY A 123 17.64 -4.96 -1.80
N THR A 124 17.75 -5.88 -0.82
CA THR A 124 18.99 -6.06 -0.04
C THR A 124 19.73 -7.38 -0.32
N PHE A 125 19.03 -8.43 -0.74
CA PHE A 125 19.64 -9.74 -1.00
C PHE A 125 20.65 -9.62 -2.14
N GLY A 126 21.89 -10.08 -1.92
CA GLY A 126 22.96 -9.93 -2.90
C GLY A 126 23.35 -8.49 -3.26
N ARG A 127 22.85 -7.47 -2.52
CA ARG A 127 22.83 -6.02 -2.84
C ARG A 127 21.84 -5.62 -3.94
N GLY A 128 20.79 -6.39 -4.13
CA GLY A 128 19.73 -6.15 -5.10
C GLY A 128 19.63 -7.29 -6.10
N VAL A 129 18.45 -7.90 -6.17
CA VAL A 129 18.05 -8.89 -7.17
C VAL A 129 16.70 -8.46 -7.77
N PRO A 130 16.35 -8.89 -9.00
CA PRO A 130 15.04 -8.59 -9.57
C PRO A 130 13.90 -9.17 -8.73
N SER A 131 12.75 -8.50 -8.76
CA SER A 131 11.52 -8.96 -8.13
C SER A 131 10.30 -8.80 -9.05
N LEU A 132 9.30 -9.65 -8.86
CA LEU A 132 7.98 -9.55 -9.50
C LEU A 132 6.91 -9.62 -8.39
N ASN A 133 5.86 -8.82 -8.50
CA ASN A 133 4.75 -8.80 -7.54
C ASN A 133 3.52 -9.45 -8.16
N TYR A 134 2.92 -10.41 -7.46
CA TYR A 134 1.62 -11.00 -7.76
C TYR A 134 0.66 -10.67 -6.62
N ALA A 135 -0.09 -9.58 -6.80
CA ALA A 135 -0.96 -9.01 -5.78
C ALA A 135 -2.27 -9.82 -5.66
N THR A 136 -2.50 -10.39 -4.48
CA THR A 136 -3.69 -11.23 -4.21
C THR A 136 -4.77 -10.52 -3.38
N THR A 137 -4.59 -9.24 -3.09
CA THR A 137 -5.52 -8.44 -2.26
C THR A 137 -5.82 -7.12 -2.96
N LEU A 138 -7.02 -6.58 -2.74
CA LEU A 138 -7.36 -5.24 -3.20
C LEU A 138 -6.41 -4.19 -2.62
N LEU A 139 -6.00 -4.32 -1.36
CA LEU A 139 -5.05 -3.38 -0.75
C LEU A 139 -3.69 -3.38 -1.46
N ALA A 140 -3.17 -4.56 -1.83
CA ALA A 140 -1.93 -4.65 -2.59
C ALA A 140 -2.11 -4.07 -4.00
N ALA A 141 -3.23 -4.38 -4.67
CA ALA A 141 -3.56 -3.84 -5.98
C ALA A 141 -3.71 -2.31 -5.97
N ALA A 142 -4.28 -1.76 -4.90
CA ALA A 142 -4.46 -0.33 -4.75
C ALA A 142 -3.13 0.38 -4.42
N ASP A 143 -2.42 -0.14 -3.43
CA ASP A 143 -1.28 0.54 -2.84
C ASP A 143 -0.04 -0.38 -2.80
N ALA A 144 0.02 -1.34 -1.89
CA ALA A 144 1.30 -1.90 -1.46
C ALA A 144 2.17 -2.59 -2.53
N SER A 145 1.62 -3.09 -3.65
CA SER A 145 2.44 -3.71 -4.70
C SER A 145 3.08 -2.72 -5.68
N ILE A 146 2.71 -1.43 -5.59
CA ILE A 146 3.01 -0.38 -6.56
C ILE A 146 3.92 0.70 -5.98
N GLY A 147 4.89 1.16 -6.78
CA GLY A 147 5.70 2.34 -6.50
C GLY A 147 6.90 2.11 -5.58
N GLY A 148 7.30 0.85 -5.38
CA GLY A 148 8.64 0.44 -4.92
C GLY A 148 8.99 0.76 -3.47
N LYS A 149 8.08 1.30 -2.65
CA LYS A 149 8.31 1.43 -1.22
C LYS A 149 8.14 0.06 -0.58
N THR A 150 9.21 -0.47 -0.02
CA THR A 150 9.22 -1.79 0.59
C THR A 150 9.86 -1.68 1.97
N GLY A 151 9.46 -2.51 2.92
CA GLY A 151 10.01 -2.42 4.27
C GLY A 151 9.37 -3.32 5.30
N VAL A 152 9.85 -3.16 6.54
CA VAL A 152 9.38 -3.89 7.71
C VAL A 152 9.06 -2.93 8.85
N ASN A 153 8.24 -3.43 9.76
CA ASN A 153 7.84 -2.74 10.96
C ASN A 153 8.93 -2.82 12.03
N THR A 154 8.86 -1.88 12.96
CA THR A 154 9.66 -1.85 14.18
C THR A 154 8.72 -1.70 15.38
N PRO A 155 9.18 -1.94 16.62
CA PRO A 155 8.37 -1.68 17.80
C PRO A 155 7.83 -0.24 17.91
N VAL A 156 8.48 0.72 17.23
CA VAL A 156 8.15 2.15 17.33
C VAL A 156 7.14 2.59 16.25
N ALA A 157 7.28 2.07 15.02
CA ALA A 157 6.46 2.46 13.87
C ALA A 157 6.44 1.41 12.75
N THR A 158 5.38 1.43 11.95
CA THR A 158 5.24 0.65 10.73
C THR A 158 6.10 1.20 9.58
N ASN A 159 6.55 0.30 8.70
CA ASN A 159 7.30 0.63 7.47
C ASN A 159 8.49 1.56 7.70
N LEU A 160 9.11 1.55 8.88
CA LEU A 160 10.15 2.50 9.25
C LEU A 160 11.48 2.19 8.56
N ILE A 161 11.74 0.91 8.30
CA ILE A 161 13.01 0.41 7.77
C ILE A 161 12.73 -0.31 6.48
N GLY A 162 13.42 0.10 5.42
CA GLY A 162 13.14 -0.40 4.08
C GLY A 162 13.99 0.28 3.03
N VAL A 163 13.64 0.02 1.78
CA VAL A 163 14.31 0.58 0.60
C VAL A 163 13.28 0.93 -0.47
N PHE A 164 13.65 1.85 -1.36
CA PHE A 164 12.97 2.01 -2.63
C PHE A 164 13.53 0.96 -3.62
N HIS A 165 12.71 -0.01 -4.00
CA HIS A 165 13.06 -1.08 -4.93
C HIS A 165 11.85 -1.39 -5.82
N GLN A 166 11.95 -1.03 -7.10
CA GLN A 166 10.88 -1.25 -8.07
C GLN A 166 10.87 -2.71 -8.54
N PRO A 167 9.70 -3.36 -8.63
CA PRO A 167 9.57 -4.67 -9.27
C PRO A 167 9.77 -4.54 -10.79
N LYS A 168 9.91 -5.69 -11.46
CA LYS A 168 10.02 -5.78 -12.92
C LYS A 168 8.67 -5.89 -13.64
N LYS A 169 7.62 -6.30 -12.91
CA LYS A 169 6.22 -6.29 -13.32
C LYS A 169 5.34 -6.53 -12.09
N VAL A 170 4.12 -6.01 -12.14
CA VAL A 170 3.08 -6.25 -11.14
C VAL A 170 1.91 -6.96 -11.82
N TYR A 171 1.45 -8.07 -11.25
CA TYR A 171 0.25 -8.79 -11.66
C TYR A 171 -0.83 -8.57 -10.61
N ILE A 172 -2.00 -8.09 -11.03
CA ILE A 172 -3.18 -7.87 -10.19
C ILE A 172 -4.23 -8.88 -10.63
N ASP A 173 -4.30 -9.99 -9.90
CA ASP A 173 -5.23 -11.07 -10.22
C ASP A 173 -6.53 -10.92 -9.42
N LEU A 174 -7.57 -10.44 -10.09
CA LEU A 174 -8.88 -10.18 -9.51
C LEU A 174 -9.59 -11.46 -9.05
N ALA A 175 -9.26 -12.61 -9.65
CA ALA A 175 -9.84 -13.89 -9.24
C ALA A 175 -9.47 -14.24 -7.80
N THR A 176 -8.32 -13.76 -7.31
CA THR A 176 -7.86 -14.00 -5.94
C THR A 176 -8.73 -13.28 -4.90
N TRP A 177 -9.43 -12.22 -5.27
CA TRP A 177 -10.27 -11.46 -4.34
C TRP A 177 -11.46 -12.27 -3.84
N ARG A 178 -11.88 -13.30 -4.58
CA ARG A 178 -12.99 -14.21 -4.22
C ARG A 178 -12.73 -15.04 -2.97
N THR A 179 -11.47 -15.24 -2.58
CA THR A 179 -11.10 -16.00 -1.37
C THR A 179 -10.76 -15.10 -0.18
N LEU A 180 -10.80 -13.77 -0.36
CA LEU A 180 -10.52 -12.85 0.73
C LEU A 180 -11.63 -12.91 1.79
N PRO A 181 -11.29 -12.82 3.08
CA PRO A 181 -12.25 -12.38 4.08
C PRO A 181 -12.83 -11.02 3.68
N VAL A 182 -14.14 -10.82 3.84
CA VAL A 182 -14.82 -9.55 3.51
C VAL A 182 -14.15 -8.36 4.20
N ARG A 183 -13.69 -8.55 5.45
CA ARG A 183 -12.95 -7.53 6.22
C ARG A 183 -11.68 -7.06 5.50
N GLU A 184 -10.93 -7.96 4.85
CA GLU A 184 -9.72 -7.63 4.10
C GLU A 184 -10.04 -6.92 2.78
N LEU A 185 -11.11 -7.33 2.08
CA LEU A 185 -11.59 -6.60 0.91
C LEU A 185 -11.98 -5.17 1.28
N ARG A 186 -12.78 -4.99 2.34
CA ARG A 186 -13.19 -3.67 2.84
C ARG A 186 -12.00 -2.81 3.23
N SER A 187 -11.01 -3.39 3.90
CA SER A 187 -9.73 -2.72 4.20
C SER A 187 -9.08 -2.16 2.92
N GLY A 188 -9.04 -2.94 1.82
CA GLY A 188 -8.55 -2.45 0.53
C GLY A 188 -9.38 -1.29 -0.06
N LEU A 189 -10.70 -1.29 0.13
CA LEU A 189 -11.58 -0.22 -0.36
C LEU A 189 -11.28 1.14 0.28
N ALA A 190 -10.69 1.19 1.47
CA ALA A 190 -10.30 2.46 2.09
C ALA A 190 -9.25 3.20 1.24
N GLU A 191 -8.26 2.48 0.71
CA GLU A 191 -7.25 3.04 -0.21
C GLU A 191 -7.87 3.42 -1.56
N THR A 192 -8.84 2.64 -2.05
CA THR A 192 -9.59 2.99 -3.25
C THR A 192 -10.35 4.31 -3.10
N ILE A 193 -11.08 4.48 -1.99
CA ILE A 193 -11.81 5.72 -1.69
C ILE A 193 -10.82 6.89 -1.49
N LYS A 194 -9.69 6.64 -0.85
CA LYS A 194 -8.60 7.61 -0.71
C LYS A 194 -8.11 8.11 -2.08
N HIS A 195 -7.87 7.21 -3.03
CA HIS A 195 -7.41 7.59 -4.38
C HIS A 195 -8.42 8.46 -5.12
N ALA A 196 -9.70 8.07 -5.10
CA ALA A 196 -10.77 8.89 -5.68
C ALA A 196 -10.80 10.29 -5.05
N CYS A 197 -10.70 10.38 -3.73
CA CYS A 197 -10.63 11.66 -3.03
C CYS A 197 -9.43 12.53 -3.44
N ILE A 198 -8.29 11.91 -3.77
CA ILE A 198 -7.04 12.61 -4.12
C ILE A 198 -7.07 13.17 -5.53
N ALA A 199 -7.62 12.42 -6.49
CA ALA A 199 -7.30 12.65 -7.90
C ALA A 199 -8.48 12.61 -8.87
N ASP A 200 -9.62 12.02 -8.50
CA ASP A 200 -10.67 11.74 -9.47
C ASP A 200 -12.08 11.75 -8.85
N ALA A 201 -12.83 12.82 -9.15
CA ALA A 201 -14.21 12.97 -8.70
C ALA A 201 -15.19 12.06 -9.46
N GLU A 202 -14.91 11.74 -10.72
CA GLU A 202 -15.73 10.82 -11.51
C GLU A 202 -15.56 9.39 -10.98
N PHE A 203 -14.33 8.99 -10.63
CA PHE A 203 -14.09 7.73 -9.94
C PHE A 203 -14.76 7.69 -8.57
N PHE A 204 -14.80 8.80 -7.83
CA PHE A 204 -15.54 8.87 -6.56
C PHE A 204 -17.03 8.61 -6.76
N GLU A 205 -17.66 9.24 -7.75
CA GLU A 205 -19.07 9.03 -8.11
C GLU A 205 -19.32 7.60 -8.61
N PHE A 206 -18.39 7.05 -9.38
CA PHE A 206 -18.43 5.65 -9.80
C PHE A 206 -18.47 4.71 -8.60
N LEU A 207 -17.64 4.95 -7.57
CA LEU A 207 -17.66 4.16 -6.32
C LEU A 207 -18.98 4.33 -5.56
N GLU A 208 -19.51 5.55 -5.47
CA GLU A 208 -20.83 5.82 -4.87
C GLU A 208 -21.94 5.01 -5.53
N GLN A 209 -21.91 4.88 -6.86
CA GLN A 209 -22.93 4.17 -7.63
C GLN A 209 -22.75 2.64 -7.59
N ASN A 210 -21.51 2.16 -7.55
CA ASN A 210 -21.21 0.73 -7.80
C ASN A 210 -20.73 -0.06 -6.57
N MET A 211 -20.63 0.53 -5.37
CA MET A 211 -20.11 -0.18 -4.18
C MET A 211 -20.82 -1.53 -3.89
N GLU A 212 -22.15 -1.58 -4.03
CA GLU A 212 -22.95 -2.80 -3.80
C GLU A 212 -22.65 -3.92 -4.81
N ARG A 213 -22.06 -3.58 -5.96
CA ARG A 213 -21.59 -4.56 -6.95
C ARG A 213 -20.24 -5.17 -6.58
N VAL A 214 -19.56 -4.64 -5.56
CA VAL A 214 -18.28 -5.15 -5.06
C VAL A 214 -18.49 -5.87 -3.73
N VAL A 215 -19.12 -5.20 -2.77
CA VAL A 215 -19.45 -5.73 -1.44
C VAL A 215 -20.86 -5.27 -1.06
N SER A 216 -21.71 -6.20 -0.66
CA SER A 216 -23.08 -5.87 -0.28
C SER A 216 -23.14 -5.20 1.09
N SER A 217 -24.23 -4.47 1.35
CA SER A 217 -24.49 -3.85 2.65
C SER A 217 -24.50 -4.87 3.82
N GLU A 218 -24.92 -6.12 3.56
CA GLU A 218 -24.91 -7.23 4.52
C GLU A 218 -23.52 -7.86 4.70
N GLY A 219 -22.52 -7.41 3.93
CA GLY A 219 -21.15 -7.90 4.02
C GLY A 219 -20.88 -9.17 3.24
N ASN A 220 -21.55 -9.37 2.11
CA ASN A 220 -21.21 -10.44 1.16
C ASN A 220 -20.32 -9.90 0.03
N LEU A 221 -19.38 -10.72 -0.43
CA LEU A 221 -18.59 -10.41 -1.63
C LEU A 221 -19.47 -10.60 -2.87
N VAL A 222 -19.61 -9.55 -3.68
CA VAL A 222 -20.31 -9.60 -4.97
C VAL A 222 -19.31 -9.69 -6.11
N LEU A 223 -18.27 -8.84 -6.06
CA LEU A 223 -17.12 -8.86 -6.97
C LEU A 223 -17.52 -8.91 -8.45
N ASP A 224 -18.41 -7.99 -8.86
CA ASP A 224 -18.71 -7.74 -10.26
C ASP A 224 -17.41 -7.45 -11.01
N ARG A 225 -17.18 -8.23 -12.07
CA ARG A 225 -15.90 -8.24 -12.78
C ARG A 225 -15.55 -6.88 -13.37
N GLU A 226 -16.48 -6.26 -14.09
CA GLU A 226 -16.23 -4.97 -14.75
C GLU A 226 -15.93 -3.89 -13.71
N VAL A 227 -16.67 -3.88 -12.61
CA VAL A 227 -16.43 -2.91 -11.53
C VAL A 227 -15.08 -3.14 -10.85
N CYS A 228 -14.70 -4.40 -10.60
CA CYS A 228 -13.41 -4.73 -10.00
C CYS A 228 -12.23 -4.36 -10.91
N GLU A 229 -12.34 -4.61 -12.22
CA GLU A 229 -11.35 -4.20 -13.22
C GLU A 229 -11.18 -2.68 -13.25
N GLN A 230 -12.29 -1.92 -13.27
CA GLN A 230 -12.25 -0.46 -13.22
C GLN A 230 -11.63 0.07 -11.91
N ILE A 231 -11.97 -0.53 -10.77
CA ILE A 231 -11.36 -0.17 -9.47
C ILE A 231 -9.85 -0.42 -9.47
N ALA A 232 -9.40 -1.59 -9.94
CA ALA A 232 -7.99 -1.91 -10.01
C ALA A 232 -7.24 -0.94 -10.94
N PHE A 233 -7.81 -0.65 -12.11
CA PHE A 233 -7.21 0.26 -13.10
C PHE A 233 -7.02 1.68 -12.55
N HIS A 234 -8.09 2.33 -12.05
CA HIS A 234 -8.01 3.71 -11.55
C HIS A 234 -7.09 3.83 -10.35
N ASN A 235 -7.08 2.82 -9.47
CA ASN A 235 -6.13 2.78 -8.36
C ASN A 235 -4.67 2.82 -8.84
N CYS A 236 -4.34 1.99 -9.84
CA CYS A 236 -3.01 1.95 -10.42
C CYS A 236 -2.67 3.29 -11.08
N GLU A 237 -3.53 3.77 -11.97
CA GLU A 237 -3.33 5.00 -12.73
C GLU A 237 -3.10 6.21 -11.80
N ILE A 238 -3.97 6.41 -10.82
CA ILE A 238 -3.85 7.50 -9.85
C ILE A 238 -2.51 7.39 -9.11
N LYS A 239 -2.16 6.19 -8.62
CA LYS A 239 -0.93 6.01 -7.86
C LYS A 239 0.32 6.26 -8.72
N TYR A 240 0.38 5.76 -9.96
CA TYR A 240 1.54 6.00 -10.83
C TYR A 240 1.67 7.44 -11.27
N SER A 241 0.56 8.12 -11.57
CA SER A 241 0.59 9.54 -11.96
C SER A 241 1.27 10.44 -10.90
N VAL A 242 1.30 9.96 -9.64
CA VAL A 242 1.98 10.58 -8.51
C VAL A 242 3.41 10.05 -8.34
N VAL A 243 3.62 8.74 -8.43
CA VAL A 243 4.94 8.10 -8.26
C VAL A 243 5.92 8.54 -9.35
N GLU A 244 5.48 8.65 -10.60
CA GLU A 244 6.31 9.09 -11.74
C GLU A 244 6.85 10.51 -11.54
N LYS A 245 6.08 11.37 -10.87
CA LYS A 245 6.44 12.77 -10.61
C LYS A 245 7.26 12.97 -9.34
N ASP A 246 7.17 12.05 -8.38
CA ASP A 246 7.87 12.13 -7.09
C ASP A 246 8.10 10.76 -6.45
N GLU A 247 8.99 9.96 -7.06
CA GLU A 247 9.27 8.59 -6.62
C GLU A 247 9.71 8.54 -5.15
N LEU A 248 10.56 9.46 -4.69
CA LEU A 248 11.17 9.39 -3.36
C LEU A 248 10.34 10.05 -2.24
N GLU A 249 9.10 10.48 -2.52
CA GLU A 249 8.24 11.19 -1.57
C GLU A 249 8.87 12.46 -0.98
N SER A 250 9.46 13.28 -1.86
CA SER A 250 10.04 14.56 -1.49
C SER A 250 9.00 15.67 -1.28
N ASN A 251 7.87 15.61 -2.00
CA ASN A 251 6.77 16.58 -1.92
C ASN A 251 5.42 15.98 -2.39
N LEU A 252 5.15 15.95 -3.71
CA LEU A 252 3.85 15.57 -4.28
C LEU A 252 3.36 14.21 -3.77
N ARG A 253 4.22 13.20 -3.69
CA ARG A 253 3.82 11.85 -3.27
C ARG A 253 3.35 11.80 -1.81
N GLN A 254 3.54 12.86 -1.03
CA GLN A 254 2.91 13.00 0.29
C GLN A 254 1.38 12.98 0.23
N ILE A 255 0.75 13.36 -0.89
CA ILE A 255 -0.72 13.33 -1.02
C ILE A 255 -1.30 11.91 -0.88
N LEU A 256 -0.53 10.87 -1.21
CA LEU A 256 -0.93 9.47 -1.00
C LEU A 256 -1.05 9.11 0.49
N ASN A 257 -0.58 9.98 1.40
CA ASN A 257 -0.77 9.87 2.84
C ASN A 257 -2.03 10.62 3.33
N LEU A 258 -3.00 10.93 2.45
CA LEU A 258 -4.34 11.38 2.86
C LEU A 258 -4.95 10.33 3.82
N GLY A 259 -5.49 10.77 4.96
CA GLY A 259 -5.99 9.93 6.05
C GLY A 259 -4.92 9.32 6.96
N HIS A 260 -3.67 9.24 6.51
CA HIS A 260 -2.65 8.42 7.17
C HIS A 260 -2.06 9.04 8.46
N THR A 261 -2.12 10.36 8.65
CA THR A 261 -1.56 10.98 9.86
C THR A 261 -2.29 10.49 11.11
N ALA A 262 -3.64 10.55 11.12
CA ALA A 262 -4.45 9.96 12.18
C ALA A 262 -4.53 8.43 12.04
N GLY A 263 -4.64 7.90 10.81
CA GLY A 263 -4.77 6.46 10.58
C GLY A 263 -3.60 5.66 11.14
N ARG A 264 -2.35 6.01 10.83
CA ARG A 264 -1.17 5.29 11.36
C ARG A 264 -1.06 5.38 12.88
N ALA A 265 -1.50 6.49 13.47
CA ALA A 265 -1.58 6.60 14.92
C ALA A 265 -2.61 5.62 15.50
N LEU A 266 -3.78 5.47 14.87
CA LEU A 266 -4.80 4.51 15.26
C LEU A 266 -4.37 3.05 15.07
N GLU A 267 -3.68 2.71 13.98
CA GLU A 267 -3.11 1.37 13.78
C GLU A 267 -2.24 0.98 14.99
N ALA A 268 -1.29 1.84 15.33
CA ALA A 268 -0.36 1.57 16.43
C ALA A 268 -1.04 1.57 17.81
N LEU A 269 -1.97 2.50 18.07
CA LEU A 269 -2.69 2.58 19.35
C LEU A 269 -3.68 1.44 19.56
N SER A 270 -4.22 0.87 18.48
CA SER A 270 -5.05 -0.34 18.53
C SER A 270 -4.25 -1.63 18.72
N GLY A 271 -2.92 -1.56 18.82
CA GLY A 271 -2.07 -2.76 18.87
C GLY A 271 -2.16 -3.60 17.59
N TYR A 272 -2.48 -2.97 16.45
CA TYR A 272 -2.74 -3.60 15.16
C TYR A 272 -3.94 -4.55 15.14
N GLU A 273 -4.94 -4.30 15.99
CA GLU A 273 -6.25 -4.96 15.90
C GLU A 273 -7.13 -4.37 14.79
N LEU A 274 -7.01 -3.06 14.55
CA LEU A 274 -7.52 -2.43 13.33
C LEU A 274 -6.64 -2.86 12.16
N LEU A 275 -7.27 -3.29 11.07
CA LEU A 275 -6.59 -3.43 9.79
C LEU A 275 -6.17 -2.06 9.27
N HIS A 276 -5.17 -2.04 8.40
CA HIS A 276 -4.65 -0.81 7.81
C HIS A 276 -5.78 0.08 7.24
N GLY A 277 -6.60 -0.45 6.35
CA GLY A 277 -7.69 0.31 5.73
C GLY A 277 -8.77 0.76 6.70
N GLU A 278 -9.03 0.02 7.78
CA GLU A 278 -9.97 0.46 8.83
C GLU A 278 -9.45 1.70 9.54
N ALA A 279 -8.16 1.71 9.88
CA ALA A 279 -7.52 2.86 10.50
C ALA A 279 -7.43 4.04 9.52
N ILE A 280 -7.10 3.80 8.25
CA ILE A 280 -7.09 4.84 7.21
C ILE A 280 -8.50 5.41 6.97
N ALA A 281 -9.56 4.59 7.00
CA ALA A 281 -10.94 5.06 6.86
C ALA A 281 -11.34 6.04 7.99
N ILE A 282 -11.01 5.70 9.25
CA ILE A 282 -11.22 6.61 10.39
C ILE A 282 -10.35 7.87 10.22
N GLY A 283 -9.11 7.69 9.79
CA GLY A 283 -8.19 8.80 9.52
C GLY A 283 -8.69 9.75 8.43
N LEU A 284 -9.29 9.22 7.35
CA LEU A 284 -9.96 9.98 6.29
C LEU A 284 -11.17 10.74 6.84
N ALA A 285 -12.00 10.10 7.67
CA ALA A 285 -13.14 10.73 8.31
C ALA A 285 -12.71 11.91 9.20
N VAL A 286 -11.63 11.76 9.99
CA VAL A 286 -11.05 12.87 10.78
C VAL A 286 -10.52 13.97 9.86
N GLN A 287 -9.81 13.59 8.81
CA GLN A 287 -9.12 14.54 7.93
C GLN A 287 -10.08 15.35 7.05
N VAL A 288 -11.17 14.75 6.57
CA VAL A 288 -12.19 15.48 5.79
C VAL A 288 -12.97 16.47 6.66
N GLN A 289 -13.28 16.10 7.92
CA GLN A 289 -13.90 17.03 8.88
C GLN A 289 -12.96 18.17 9.29
N LEU A 290 -11.65 17.90 9.40
CA LEU A 290 -10.65 18.95 9.59
C LEU A 290 -10.59 19.88 8.36
N ALA A 291 -10.65 19.30 7.15
CA ALA A 291 -10.67 20.07 5.91
C ALA A 291 -11.91 20.97 5.83
N GLU A 292 -13.08 20.50 6.31
CA GLU A 292 -14.31 21.29 6.39
C GLU A 292 -14.15 22.48 7.35
N GLN A 293 -13.63 22.24 8.56
CA GLN A 293 -13.38 23.29 9.55
C GLN A 293 -12.41 24.36 9.02
N LEU A 294 -11.46 23.96 8.16
CA LEU A 294 -10.50 24.86 7.51
C LEU A 294 -11.03 25.50 6.21
N GLY A 295 -12.26 25.17 5.79
CA GLY A 295 -12.90 25.71 4.59
C GLY A 295 -12.33 25.18 3.27
N TYR A 296 -11.71 24.00 3.27
CA TYR A 296 -11.12 23.38 2.07
C TYR A 296 -12.08 22.45 1.33
N VAL A 297 -13.10 21.95 2.02
CA VAL A 297 -14.20 21.15 1.48
C VAL A 297 -15.52 21.64 2.05
N SER A 298 -16.64 21.38 1.37
CA SER A 298 -17.97 21.70 1.90
C SER A 298 -18.46 20.64 2.89
N ALA A 299 -19.48 20.97 3.68
CA ALA A 299 -20.17 20.01 4.55
C ALA A 299 -20.80 18.85 3.75
N ASP A 300 -21.32 19.14 2.55
CA ASP A 300 -21.86 18.13 1.63
C ASP A 300 -20.78 17.14 1.17
N GLN A 301 -19.60 17.64 0.75
CA GLN A 301 -18.47 16.78 0.37
C GLN A 301 -17.98 15.92 1.54
N THR A 302 -17.92 16.49 2.74
CA THR A 302 -17.58 15.76 3.97
C THR A 302 -18.56 14.62 4.22
N GLN A 303 -19.86 14.90 4.12
CA GLN A 303 -20.90 13.89 4.27
C GLN A 303 -20.79 12.78 3.22
N ARG A 304 -20.52 13.12 1.95
CA ARG A 304 -20.33 12.14 0.88
C ARG A 304 -19.16 11.19 1.15
N VAL A 305 -18.00 11.72 1.56
CA VAL A 305 -16.83 10.89 1.92
C VAL A 305 -17.16 9.94 3.06
N ILE A 306 -17.77 10.42 4.14
CA ILE A 306 -18.16 9.59 5.29
C ILE A 306 -19.20 8.54 4.89
N ALA A 307 -20.18 8.93 4.07
CA ALA A 307 -21.23 8.03 3.58
C ALA A 307 -20.65 6.92 2.69
N LEU A 308 -19.70 7.24 1.80
CA LEU A 308 -19.05 6.24 0.95
C LEU A 308 -18.20 5.25 1.77
N LEU A 309 -17.46 5.73 2.78
CA LEU A 309 -16.74 4.86 3.71
C LEU A 309 -17.70 3.90 4.43
N LYS A 310 -18.82 4.42 4.94
CA LYS A 310 -19.86 3.60 5.59
C LYS A 310 -20.50 2.62 4.60
N LYS A 311 -20.74 3.03 3.34
CA LYS A 311 -21.28 2.17 2.28
C LYS A 311 -20.33 1.02 1.94
N ALA A 312 -19.02 1.25 1.98
CA ALA A 312 -18.01 0.20 1.87
C ALA A 312 -17.93 -0.69 3.12
N GLY A 313 -18.70 -0.41 4.18
CA GLY A 313 -18.68 -1.13 5.45
C GLY A 313 -17.43 -0.86 6.30
N LEU A 314 -16.80 0.31 6.13
CA LEU A 314 -15.63 0.73 6.88
C LEU A 314 -16.00 1.56 8.13
N PRO A 315 -15.20 1.48 9.22
CA PRO A 315 -15.39 2.33 10.38
C PRO A 315 -15.02 3.78 10.05
N THR A 316 -15.76 4.72 10.65
CA THR A 316 -15.53 6.16 10.50
C THR A 316 -15.36 6.87 11.84
N GLU A 317 -15.46 6.13 12.95
CA GLU A 317 -15.39 6.63 14.31
C GLU A 317 -14.12 6.15 15.00
N ILE A 318 -13.54 7.01 15.83
CA ILE A 318 -12.36 6.65 16.62
C ILE A 318 -12.79 5.71 17.75
N PRO A 319 -12.12 4.56 17.96
CA PRO A 319 -12.45 3.66 19.05
C PRO A 319 -12.46 4.36 20.41
N ALA A 320 -13.48 4.09 21.22
CA ALA A 320 -13.67 4.73 22.54
C ALA A 320 -12.50 4.49 23.51
N THR A 321 -11.77 3.39 23.33
CA THR A 321 -10.56 3.04 24.10
C THR A 321 -9.37 3.95 23.82
N ILE A 322 -9.37 4.68 22.70
CA ILE A 322 -8.31 5.60 22.31
C ILE A 322 -8.75 7.03 22.65
N THR A 323 -8.07 7.70 23.58
CA THR A 323 -8.39 9.09 23.94
C THR A 323 -7.88 10.10 22.91
N ASN A 324 -8.46 11.30 22.88
CA ASN A 324 -7.98 12.41 22.03
C ASN A 324 -6.49 12.70 22.29
N ARG A 325 -6.07 12.67 23.56
CA ARG A 325 -4.67 12.91 23.92
C ARG A 325 -3.74 11.81 23.38
N MET A 326 -4.10 10.54 23.56
CA MET A 326 -3.32 9.42 23.01
C MET A 326 -3.14 9.53 21.50
N LEU A 327 -4.21 9.90 20.78
CA LEU A 327 -4.17 10.06 19.34
C LEU A 327 -3.22 11.20 18.93
N ILE A 328 -3.36 12.38 19.52
CA ILE A 328 -2.48 13.54 19.25
C ILE A 328 -1.01 13.21 19.55
N ASP A 329 -0.73 12.64 20.72
CA ASP A 329 0.63 12.25 21.11
C ASP A 329 1.25 11.28 20.11
N LYS A 330 0.46 10.31 19.64
CA LYS A 330 0.96 9.34 18.67
C LYS A 330 1.18 9.95 17.28
N MET A 331 0.37 10.94 16.87
CA MET A 331 0.58 11.66 15.60
C MET A 331 1.93 12.38 15.52
N TYR A 332 2.55 12.75 16.65
CA TYR A 332 3.91 13.31 16.67
C TYR A 332 5.00 12.32 16.23
N THR A 333 4.70 11.03 16.14
CA THR A 333 5.63 10.01 15.62
C THR A 333 5.55 9.83 14.11
N ASP A 334 4.65 10.54 13.43
CA ASP A 334 4.51 10.48 11.97
C ASP A 334 5.73 11.06 11.25
N LYS A 335 6.17 10.39 10.17
CA LYS A 335 7.37 10.77 9.40
C LYS A 335 7.29 12.18 8.77
N LYS A 336 6.08 12.73 8.61
CA LYS A 336 5.84 14.08 8.08
C LYS A 336 6.06 15.17 9.12
N VAL A 337 6.19 14.83 10.41
CA VAL A 337 6.47 15.79 11.47
C VAL A 337 7.81 16.48 11.19
N ARG A 338 7.78 17.81 11.11
CA ARG A 338 8.97 18.65 10.90
C ARG A 338 8.95 19.79 11.91
N LYS A 339 10.10 20.04 12.55
CA LYS A 339 10.27 21.08 13.57
C LYS A 339 9.21 20.99 14.70
N GLY A 340 8.87 19.76 15.11
CA GLY A 340 7.91 19.52 16.20
C GLY A 340 6.47 19.90 15.89
N ARG A 341 6.07 19.97 14.61
CA ARG A 341 4.67 20.23 14.21
C ARG A 341 4.12 19.09 13.37
N ILE A 342 2.90 18.67 13.71
CA ILE A 342 2.14 17.68 12.94
C ILE A 342 1.77 18.29 11.59
N ARG A 343 1.98 17.55 10.51
CA ARG A 343 1.65 17.98 9.15
C ARG A 343 0.58 17.10 8.53
N PHE A 344 -0.34 17.75 7.84
CA PHE A 344 -1.41 17.11 7.08
C PHE A 344 -1.31 17.50 5.61
N VAL A 345 -1.85 16.63 4.76
CA VAL A 345 -2.22 16.97 3.38
C VAL A 345 -3.72 17.23 3.36
N PHE A 346 -4.24 17.98 2.39
CA PHE A 346 -5.66 18.31 2.37
C PHE A 346 -6.22 18.23 0.95
N GLN A 347 -7.49 17.83 0.87
CA GLN A 347 -8.28 17.93 -0.35
C GLN A 347 -8.60 19.39 -0.67
N ALA A 348 -8.83 19.69 -1.94
CA ALA A 348 -9.40 20.93 -2.46
C ALA A 348 -10.75 20.61 -3.11
N GLY A 349 -11.66 20.03 -2.32
CA GLY A 349 -12.80 19.27 -2.83
C GLY A 349 -12.44 17.83 -3.19
N ILE A 350 -13.45 17.00 -3.44
CA ILE A 350 -13.28 15.60 -3.87
C ILE A 350 -12.60 15.59 -5.25
N GLY A 351 -11.56 14.77 -5.39
CA GLY A 351 -10.82 14.58 -6.65
C GLY A 351 -9.67 15.56 -6.87
N ALA A 352 -9.37 16.43 -5.90
CA ALA A 352 -8.27 17.37 -6.00
C ALA A 352 -7.56 17.58 -4.66
N MET A 353 -6.26 17.89 -4.71
CA MET A 353 -5.45 18.19 -3.53
C MET A 353 -5.09 19.67 -3.45
N LYS A 354 -5.11 20.22 -2.23
CA LYS A 354 -4.56 21.55 -1.94
C LYS A 354 -3.05 21.55 -2.17
N SER A 355 -2.58 22.57 -2.87
CA SER A 355 -1.22 23.07 -2.77
C SER A 355 -1.20 24.29 -1.86
N PHE A 356 -0.10 24.44 -1.12
CA PHE A 356 0.16 25.56 -0.23
C PHE A 356 1.30 26.42 -0.78
N GLU A 357 1.63 27.50 -0.08
CA GLU A 357 2.72 28.41 -0.46
C GLU A 357 4.03 27.63 -0.72
N GLY A 358 4.75 28.04 -1.77
CA GLY A 358 5.98 27.36 -2.20
C GLY A 358 5.77 26.00 -2.87
N GLY A 359 4.53 25.65 -3.23
CA GLY A 359 4.21 24.40 -3.92
C GLY A 359 4.21 23.17 -3.00
N ALA A 360 4.15 23.38 -1.68
CA ALA A 360 4.08 22.29 -0.71
C ALA A 360 2.70 21.61 -0.73
N TYR A 361 2.64 20.28 -0.64
CA TYR A 361 1.39 19.54 -0.51
C TYR A 361 1.00 19.19 0.93
N SER A 362 1.90 19.44 1.89
CA SER A 362 1.60 19.32 3.31
C SER A 362 1.73 20.65 4.04
N THR A 363 0.92 20.86 5.07
CA THR A 363 0.90 22.07 5.90
C THR A 363 0.87 21.70 7.39
N PRO A 364 1.49 22.47 8.29
CA PRO A 364 1.38 22.20 9.73
C PRO A 364 -0.03 22.52 10.23
N VAL A 365 -0.49 21.76 11.21
CA VAL A 365 -1.75 22.03 11.94
C VAL A 365 -1.43 22.17 13.42
N GLU A 366 -1.93 23.23 14.04
CA GLU A 366 -1.73 23.49 15.47
C GLU A 366 -2.53 22.50 16.33
N GLU A 367 -1.95 22.07 17.45
CA GLU A 367 -2.55 21.06 18.34
C GLU A 367 -3.93 21.47 18.87
N GLN A 368 -4.12 22.78 19.11
CA GLN A 368 -5.40 23.32 19.56
C GLN A 368 -6.52 23.05 18.55
N VAL A 369 -6.26 23.26 17.26
CA VAL A 369 -7.25 23.02 16.19
C VAL A 369 -7.63 21.54 16.14
N LEU A 370 -6.65 20.64 16.27
CA LEU A 370 -6.89 19.20 16.35
C LEU A 370 -7.72 18.84 17.58
N SER A 371 -7.41 19.42 18.75
CA SER A 371 -8.11 19.15 19.99
C SER A 371 -9.57 19.61 19.95
N GLU A 372 -9.83 20.81 19.41
CA GLU A 372 -11.18 21.35 19.21
C GLU A 372 -12.01 20.46 18.27
N LEU A 373 -11.42 20.06 17.14
CA LEU A 373 -12.06 19.12 16.21
C LEU A 373 -12.38 17.79 16.89
N LEU A 374 -11.39 17.16 17.54
CA LEU A 374 -11.57 15.84 18.15
C LEU A 374 -12.58 15.86 19.31
N ASN A 375 -12.77 17.00 19.97
CA ASN A 375 -13.84 17.17 20.96
C ASN A 375 -15.20 17.29 20.27
N LYS A 376 -15.30 18.08 19.19
CA LYS A 376 -16.54 18.27 18.41
C LYS A 376 -17.05 16.96 17.78
N ILE A 377 -16.16 16.12 17.24
CA ILE A 377 -16.58 14.86 16.60
C ILE A 377 -16.98 13.76 17.60
N ARG A 378 -16.70 13.96 18.90
CA ARG A 378 -17.03 13.03 19.99
C ARG A 378 -18.17 13.50 20.89
N SER A 379 -18.59 14.76 20.76
CA SER A 379 -19.78 15.32 21.41
C SER A 379 -21.02 14.99 20.61
#